data_AF-A0A1Y4BNK0-F1
#
_entry.id   AF-A0A1Y4BNK0-F1
#
_cell.length_a   1.000
_cell.length_b   1.000
_cell.length_c   1.000
_cell.angle_alpha   90.00
_cell.angle_beta   90.00
_cell.angle_gamma   90.00
#
_symmetry.space_group_name_H-M   'P 1'
#
loop_
_entity.id
_entity.type
_entity.pdbx_description
1 polymer ?
#
loop_
_entity_poly.entity_id
_entity_poly.type
_entity_poly.pdbx_seq_one_letter_code
_entity_poly.pdbx_strand_id
1 'polypeptide(L)'
;MKRTRLFCVLLAAAMLLSLAACGKDDPKESNSLQIGDYALLYKGASIMEDSDGNDALVLTLDFTNNSKDSGSYVWSISETAIQNGAELAIATVFADSDSYDTVIDSQFTDVAPGETLELRTAFVLADTTSKVEVTFEEAFGDKTGKITVDPSTLSREAAGSGTGQDTGTGDILLDWWNGDWYGWWIMTGCSGDYEDLEGAWWDICGAIDIGGDGTGTVTLWDEDYTKSEPMVSASVSLSDDGTSIYGTMTSEGGAFTDIALEHGDWIVDPGLVDYGDMIHIDGDYENGGDAFHYDIYLRPWGTYWVDVDEEDLPNLYDSWYLPLIDAEEPMPDSIG
;
A
#
# COMPACT_ATOMS: atom_id res chain seq x y z
N MET A 1 -33.29 -53.23 -29.99
CA MET A 1 -32.61 -52.33 -30.93
C MET A 1 -32.96 -50.87 -30.58
N LYS A 2 -31.91 -50.08 -30.35
CA LYS A 2 -31.77 -48.59 -30.38
C LYS A 2 -32.70 -47.75 -29.48
N ARG A 3 -32.25 -47.30 -28.29
CA ARG A 3 -31.26 -46.25 -27.93
C ARG A 3 -31.72 -44.81 -28.22
N THR A 4 -32.16 -44.17 -27.14
CA THR A 4 -32.32 -42.74 -26.85
C THR A 4 -31.03 -41.96 -27.12
N ARG A 5 -31.13 -40.78 -27.75
CA ARG A 5 -30.07 -39.78 -27.86
C ARG A 5 -30.23 -38.75 -26.74
N LEU A 6 -29.19 -38.60 -25.92
CA LEU A 6 -28.93 -37.45 -25.05
C LEU A 6 -27.51 -36.96 -25.41
N PHE A 7 -27.41 -35.70 -25.80
CA PHE A 7 -26.21 -34.90 -26.09
C PHE A 7 -26.60 -33.49 -25.62
N CYS A 8 -25.81 -32.63 -25.00
CA CYS A 8 -24.36 -32.48 -24.80
C CYS A 8 -24.22 -31.45 -23.67
N VAL A 9 -23.61 -31.78 -22.53
CA VAL A 9 -22.82 -30.81 -21.71
C VAL A 9 -21.86 -31.67 -20.89
N LEU A 10 -20.56 -31.59 -21.20
CA LEU A 10 -19.42 -31.97 -20.33
C LEU A 10 -18.14 -31.80 -21.16
N LEU A 11 -17.49 -30.66 -21.03
CA LEU A 11 -16.10 -30.49 -21.45
C LEU A 11 -15.43 -29.39 -20.61
N ALA A 12 -15.11 -29.73 -19.36
CA ALA A 12 -14.18 -28.97 -18.51
C ALA A 12 -13.66 -29.91 -17.40
N ALA A 13 -12.99 -30.98 -17.79
CA ALA A 13 -12.29 -31.88 -16.86
C ALA A 13 -11.22 -32.66 -17.62
N ALA A 14 -10.09 -32.00 -17.91
CA ALA A 14 -8.78 -32.64 -18.09
C ALA A 14 -7.76 -31.60 -18.54
N MET A 15 -6.94 -31.11 -17.60
CA MET A 15 -5.50 -30.95 -17.80
C MET A 15 -4.80 -30.90 -16.43
N LEU A 16 -4.79 -32.05 -15.76
CA LEU A 16 -3.76 -32.42 -14.79
C LEU A 16 -2.89 -33.46 -15.48
N LEU A 17 -1.61 -33.17 -15.72
CA LEU A 17 -0.46 -34.09 -15.77
C LEU A 17 0.75 -33.49 -16.50
N SER A 18 1.70 -32.92 -15.73
CA SER A 18 3.15 -32.87 -16.02
C SER A 18 3.80 -32.04 -14.91
N LEU A 19 4.89 -32.40 -14.21
CA LEU A 19 5.90 -33.44 -14.31
C LEU A 19 6.38 -33.73 -12.88
N ALA A 20 6.60 -35.00 -12.56
CA ALA A 20 7.39 -35.38 -11.39
C ALA A 20 8.87 -35.13 -11.70
N ALA A 21 9.48 -34.16 -11.01
CA ALA A 21 10.92 -34.08 -10.83
C ALA A 21 11.22 -34.46 -9.38
N CYS A 22 11.94 -35.56 -9.18
CA CYS A 22 12.46 -35.97 -7.88
C CYS A 22 13.62 -35.04 -7.48
N GLY A 23 13.34 -34.07 -6.62
CA GLY A 23 14.30 -33.43 -5.73
C GLY A 23 13.91 -33.78 -4.29
N LYS A 24 14.87 -34.10 -3.43
CA LYS A 24 14.63 -34.15 -1.99
C LYS A 24 14.53 -32.70 -1.50
N ASP A 25 13.34 -32.14 -1.59
CA ASP A 25 13.01 -30.87 -0.96
C ASP A 25 11.98 -31.18 0.14
N ASP A 26 12.19 -30.60 1.32
CA ASP A 26 11.19 -30.60 2.38
C ASP A 26 9.85 -30.08 1.80
N PRO A 27 8.69 -30.56 2.28
CA PRO A 27 7.41 -30.19 1.69
C PRO A 27 7.27 -28.67 1.75
N LYS A 28 7.28 -28.02 0.58
CA LYS A 28 6.95 -26.60 0.47
C LYS A 28 5.52 -26.46 0.99
N GLU A 29 5.34 -25.82 2.16
CA GLU A 29 4.01 -25.58 2.68
C GLU A 29 3.19 -24.86 1.61
N SER A 30 2.02 -25.40 1.33
CA SER A 30 1.12 -24.81 0.33
C SER A 30 0.51 -23.57 0.96
N ASN A 31 0.71 -22.41 0.33
CA ASN A 31 0.02 -21.17 0.73
C ASN A 31 -1.50 -21.28 0.54
N SER A 32 -2.01 -22.31 -0.13
CA SER A 32 -3.45 -22.57 -0.26
C SER A 32 -3.89 -23.75 0.61
N LEU A 33 -4.96 -23.54 1.38
CA LEU A 33 -5.58 -24.50 2.29
C LEU A 33 -7.05 -24.72 1.90
N GLN A 34 -7.49 -25.98 1.93
CA GLN A 34 -8.90 -26.32 1.75
C GLN A 34 -9.50 -26.78 3.09
N ILE A 35 -10.48 -26.02 3.60
CA ILE A 35 -11.13 -26.25 4.88
C ILE A 35 -12.61 -26.52 4.63
N GLY A 36 -12.96 -27.79 4.40
CA GLY A 36 -14.33 -28.17 4.04
C GLY A 36 -14.75 -27.55 2.70
N ASP A 37 -15.84 -26.79 2.73
CA ASP A 37 -16.36 -26.05 1.58
C ASP A 37 -15.66 -24.69 1.38
N TYR A 38 -14.65 -24.35 2.17
CA TYR A 38 -13.93 -23.08 2.09
C TYR A 38 -12.49 -23.29 1.59
N ALA A 39 -11.98 -22.31 0.83
CA ALA A 39 -10.57 -22.26 0.47
C ALA A 39 -9.95 -20.99 1.06
N LEU A 40 -8.75 -21.13 1.62
CA LEU A 40 -7.94 -20.02 2.12
C LEU A 40 -6.66 -19.94 1.27
N LEU A 41 -6.28 -18.74 0.84
CA LEU A 41 -4.97 -18.46 0.27
C LEU A 41 -4.24 -17.47 1.18
N TYR A 42 -3.14 -17.91 1.78
CA TYR A 42 -2.24 -17.05 2.52
C TYR A 42 -1.45 -16.15 1.57
N LYS A 43 -1.68 -14.84 1.69
CA LYS A 43 -1.08 -13.80 0.84
C LYS A 43 0.17 -13.20 1.47
N GLY A 44 0.20 -13.11 2.79
CA GLY A 44 1.33 -12.54 3.53
C GLY A 44 0.96 -12.19 4.96
N ALA A 45 1.90 -11.58 5.67
CA ALA A 45 1.70 -11.07 7.01
C ALA A 45 2.59 -9.85 7.28
N SER A 46 2.19 -9.02 8.22
CA SER A 46 2.93 -7.87 8.71
C SER A 46 2.88 -7.80 10.24
N ILE A 47 3.75 -6.98 10.83
CA ILE A 47 3.66 -6.59 12.24
C ILE A 47 3.03 -5.20 12.31
N MET A 48 1.93 -5.05 13.03
CA MET A 48 1.29 -3.77 13.31
C MET A 48 1.26 -3.51 14.83
N GLU A 49 1.00 -2.28 15.25
CA GLU A 49 0.77 -1.97 16.67
C GLU A 49 -0.72 -2.13 17.00
N ASP A 50 -1.05 -2.83 18.09
CA ASP A 50 -2.41 -2.93 18.60
C ASP A 50 -2.82 -1.72 19.46
N SER A 51 -4.10 -1.63 19.82
CA SER A 51 -4.65 -0.54 20.63
C SER A 51 -4.02 -0.38 22.02
N ASP A 52 -3.31 -1.40 22.51
CA ASP A 52 -2.61 -1.40 23.79
C ASP A 52 -1.10 -1.14 23.64
N GLY A 53 -0.62 -0.90 22.41
CA GLY A 53 0.79 -0.64 22.08
C GLY A 53 1.66 -1.89 21.95
N ASN A 54 1.06 -3.07 21.78
CA ASN A 54 1.79 -4.32 21.58
C ASN A 54 1.97 -4.63 20.10
N ASP A 55 3.03 -5.38 19.77
CA ASP A 55 3.19 -5.94 18.44
C ASP A 55 2.09 -6.97 18.15
N ALA A 56 1.37 -6.80 17.04
CA ALA A 56 0.37 -7.71 16.53
C ALA A 56 0.83 -8.30 15.20
N LEU A 57 0.69 -9.62 15.06
CA LEU A 57 0.78 -10.31 13.79
C LEU A 57 -0.52 -10.12 13.03
N VAL A 58 -0.46 -9.48 11.86
CA VAL A 58 -1.60 -9.30 10.97
C VAL A 58 -1.40 -10.18 9.73
N LEU A 59 -2.32 -11.12 9.50
CA LEU A 59 -2.31 -12.05 8.36
C LEU A 59 -3.24 -11.52 7.28
N THR A 60 -2.82 -11.58 6.01
CA THR A 60 -3.68 -11.30 4.85
C THR A 60 -4.03 -12.61 4.14
N LEU A 61 -5.32 -12.83 3.92
CA LEU A 61 -5.88 -14.07 3.37
C LEU A 61 -6.91 -13.76 2.29
N ASP A 62 -6.92 -14.53 1.20
CA ASP A 62 -8.14 -14.67 0.40
C ASP A 62 -9.01 -15.78 0.98
N PHE A 63 -10.27 -15.47 1.26
CA PHE A 63 -11.29 -16.43 1.67
C PHE A 63 -12.29 -16.65 0.53
N THR A 64 -12.33 -17.87 0.00
CA THR A 64 -13.29 -18.28 -1.03
C THR A 64 -14.38 -19.16 -0.43
N ASN A 65 -15.65 -18.75 -0.57
CA ASN A 65 -16.80 -19.53 -0.14
C ASN A 65 -17.24 -20.49 -1.26
N ASN A 66 -16.87 -21.78 -1.20
CA ASN A 66 -17.36 -22.78 -2.16
C ASN A 66 -18.59 -23.55 -1.66
N SER A 67 -19.20 -23.11 -0.56
CA SER A 67 -20.44 -23.69 -0.06
C SER A 67 -21.63 -23.28 -0.93
N LYS A 68 -22.84 -23.71 -0.57
CA LYS A 68 -24.07 -23.42 -1.34
C LYS A 68 -24.80 -22.17 -0.89
N ASP A 69 -24.46 -21.65 0.29
CA ASP A 69 -25.13 -20.54 0.94
C ASP A 69 -24.11 -19.41 1.18
N SER A 70 -24.58 -18.17 1.28
CA SER A 70 -23.70 -17.07 1.69
C SER A 70 -23.26 -17.25 3.14
N GLY A 71 -22.04 -16.80 3.45
CA GLY A 71 -21.54 -16.77 4.81
C GLY A 71 -20.24 -15.97 4.91
N SER A 72 -19.92 -15.51 6.11
CA SER A 72 -18.71 -14.75 6.39
C SER A 72 -17.61 -15.64 6.98
N TYR A 73 -16.38 -15.13 6.97
CA TYR A 73 -15.21 -15.83 7.50
C TYR A 73 -15.38 -16.17 8.98
N VAL A 74 -15.77 -15.19 9.80
CA VAL A 74 -15.88 -15.33 11.27
C VAL A 74 -16.88 -16.40 11.71
N TRP A 75 -17.86 -16.75 10.87
CA TRP A 75 -18.84 -17.81 11.15
C TRP A 75 -18.49 -19.16 10.50
N SER A 76 -17.51 -19.19 9.60
CA SER A 76 -17.15 -20.35 8.80
C SER A 76 -15.85 -21.01 9.29
N ILE A 77 -14.89 -20.21 9.71
CA ILE A 77 -13.54 -20.63 10.09
C ILE A 77 -13.25 -20.18 11.53
N SER A 78 -12.77 -21.11 12.34
CA SER A 78 -12.17 -20.84 13.65
C SER A 78 -10.66 -20.81 13.49
N GLU A 79 -10.03 -19.75 13.95
CA GLU A 79 -8.58 -19.57 13.87
C GLU A 79 -7.95 -19.62 15.26
N THR A 80 -6.80 -20.30 15.37
CA THR A 80 -6.04 -20.40 16.62
C THR A 80 -4.56 -20.23 16.33
N ALA A 81 -3.96 -19.17 16.90
CA ALA A 81 -2.54 -18.88 16.79
C ALA A 81 -1.81 -19.30 18.08
N ILE A 82 -0.75 -20.09 17.94
CA ILE A 82 0.10 -20.54 19.06
C ILE A 82 1.52 -20.03 18.86
N GLN A 83 2.07 -19.36 19.86
CA GLN A 83 3.46 -18.94 19.92
C GLN A 83 4.07 -19.40 21.23
N ASN A 84 5.29 -19.96 21.19
CA ASN A 84 5.99 -20.45 22.38
C ASN A 84 5.17 -21.45 23.24
N GLY A 85 4.23 -22.17 22.62
CA GLY A 85 3.35 -23.12 23.29
C GLY A 85 2.17 -22.49 24.06
N ALA A 86 1.92 -21.20 23.90
CA ALA A 86 0.76 -20.49 24.41
C ALA A 86 -0.11 -19.96 23.26
N GLU A 87 -1.42 -19.97 23.45
CA GLU A 87 -2.38 -19.39 22.50
C GLU A 87 -2.32 -17.86 22.58
N LEU A 88 -2.28 -17.20 21.42
CA LEU A 88 -2.26 -15.75 21.30
C LEU A 88 -3.68 -15.18 21.38
N ALA A 89 -3.81 -13.99 21.97
CA ALA A 89 -5.06 -13.25 21.95
C ALA A 89 -5.29 -12.61 20.58
N ILE A 90 -6.56 -12.42 20.19
CA ILE A 90 -6.92 -11.59 19.05
C ILE A 90 -6.49 -10.15 19.36
N ALA A 91 -5.82 -9.50 18.41
CA ALA A 91 -5.40 -8.12 18.54
C ALA A 91 -6.48 -7.17 18.01
N THR A 92 -6.66 -6.03 18.67
CA THR A 92 -7.42 -4.90 18.14
C THR A 92 -6.45 -3.94 17.49
N VAL A 93 -6.34 -4.02 16.16
CA VAL A 93 -5.53 -3.10 15.36
C VAL A 93 -6.51 -2.19 14.61
N PHE A 94 -6.51 -0.91 14.94
CA PHE A 94 -7.34 0.07 14.24
C PHE A 94 -6.84 0.21 12.80
N ALA A 95 -7.77 0.22 11.84
CA ALA A 95 -7.42 0.47 10.45
C ALA A 95 -6.98 1.92 10.23
N ASP A 96 -7.51 2.82 11.07
CA ASP A 96 -7.33 4.27 11.04
C ASP A 96 -7.46 4.81 12.48
N SER A 97 -6.65 5.80 12.86
CA SER A 97 -6.58 6.36 14.22
C SER A 97 -7.86 7.06 14.70
N ASP A 98 -8.70 7.50 13.78
CA ASP A 98 -9.88 8.33 14.02
C ASP A 98 -11.21 7.58 13.79
N SER A 99 -11.12 6.35 13.28
CA SER A 99 -12.23 5.40 13.21
C SER A 99 -12.17 4.36 14.34
N TYR A 100 -13.30 3.71 14.61
CA TYR A 100 -13.32 2.48 15.41
C TYR A 100 -13.20 1.23 14.53
N ASP A 101 -12.95 1.42 13.23
CA ASP A 101 -12.85 0.32 12.30
C ASP A 101 -11.50 -0.37 12.52
N THR A 102 -11.52 -1.69 12.44
CA THR A 102 -10.34 -2.51 12.67
C THR A 102 -9.93 -3.20 11.39
N VAL A 103 -8.63 -3.51 11.26
CA VAL A 103 -8.12 -4.21 10.07
C VAL A 103 -8.81 -5.56 9.81
N ILE A 104 -9.49 -6.11 10.84
CA ILE A 104 -10.19 -7.40 10.78
C ILE A 104 -11.69 -7.31 10.45
N ASP A 105 -12.24 -6.11 10.25
CA ASP A 105 -13.70 -5.92 10.09
C ASP A 105 -14.27 -6.64 8.86
N SER A 106 -13.48 -6.83 7.81
CA SER A 106 -13.89 -7.56 6.61
C SER A 106 -14.27 -9.03 6.89
N GLN A 107 -13.83 -9.61 8.01
CA GLN A 107 -14.21 -10.96 8.43
C GLN A 107 -15.72 -11.12 8.68
N PHE A 108 -16.45 -10.03 8.92
CA PHE A 108 -17.89 -10.03 9.15
C PHE A 108 -18.72 -9.97 7.85
N THR A 109 -18.09 -9.69 6.71
CA THR A 109 -18.77 -9.55 5.42
C THR A 109 -19.26 -10.89 4.88
N ASP A 110 -20.52 -10.94 4.46
CA ASP A 110 -21.09 -12.12 3.81
C ASP A 110 -20.52 -12.32 2.40
N VAL A 111 -19.95 -13.49 2.14
CA VAL A 111 -19.39 -13.87 0.84
C VAL A 111 -20.34 -14.84 0.15
N ALA A 112 -20.73 -14.54 -1.09
CA ALA A 112 -21.64 -15.39 -1.86
C ALA A 112 -20.95 -16.68 -2.34
N PRO A 113 -21.72 -17.74 -2.66
CA PRO A 113 -21.18 -18.98 -3.24
C PRO A 113 -20.34 -18.74 -4.51
N GLY A 114 -19.09 -19.19 -4.48
CA GLY A 114 -18.09 -19.07 -5.54
C GLY A 114 -17.29 -17.77 -5.51
N GLU A 115 -17.63 -16.82 -4.64
CA GLU A 115 -16.93 -15.54 -4.52
C GLU A 115 -15.75 -15.63 -3.55
N THR A 116 -14.82 -14.69 -3.72
CA THR A 116 -13.61 -14.55 -2.89
C THR A 116 -13.56 -13.17 -2.27
N LEU A 117 -13.17 -13.10 -1.01
CA LEU A 117 -12.94 -11.87 -0.26
C LEU A 117 -11.53 -11.89 0.31
N GLU A 118 -10.74 -10.86 0.02
CA GLU A 118 -9.50 -10.61 0.77
C GLU A 118 -9.85 -10.04 2.15
N LEU A 119 -9.25 -10.58 3.19
CA LEU A 119 -9.47 -10.16 4.57
C LEU A 119 -8.20 -10.26 5.39
N ARG A 120 -8.20 -9.61 6.55
CA ARG A 120 -7.09 -9.71 7.51
C ARG A 120 -7.54 -10.32 8.84
N THR A 121 -6.62 -11.01 9.52
CA THR A 121 -6.79 -11.51 10.90
C THR A 121 -5.61 -11.05 11.75
N ALA A 122 -5.78 -10.89 13.06
CA ALA A 122 -4.78 -10.23 13.91
C ALA A 122 -4.61 -10.89 15.28
N PHE A 123 -3.36 -11.12 15.70
CA PHE A 123 -3.01 -11.75 16.98
C PHE A 123 -1.89 -11.02 17.70
N VAL A 124 -2.02 -10.80 19.01
CA VAL A 124 -1.00 -10.14 19.83
C VAL A 124 0.21 -11.07 19.97
N LEU A 125 1.38 -10.63 19.52
CA LEU A 125 2.63 -11.39 19.60
C LEU A 125 3.19 -11.38 21.02
N ALA A 126 3.68 -12.54 21.46
CA ALA A 126 4.47 -12.63 22.70
C ALA A 126 5.91 -12.11 22.48
N ASP A 127 6.45 -12.30 21.27
CA ASP A 127 7.70 -11.73 20.80
C ASP A 127 7.78 -11.74 19.26
N THR A 128 8.72 -11.00 18.67
CA THR A 128 8.88 -10.85 17.21
C THR A 128 9.90 -11.80 16.59
N THR A 129 10.39 -12.79 17.35
CA THR A 129 11.46 -13.69 16.91
C THR A 129 11.06 -15.16 16.84
N SER A 130 10.03 -15.54 17.59
CA SER A 130 9.53 -16.90 17.69
C SER A 130 8.43 -17.15 16.67
N LYS A 131 8.48 -18.29 15.99
CA LYS A 131 7.46 -18.67 15.00
C LYS A 131 6.07 -18.80 15.62
N VAL A 132 5.07 -18.40 14.87
CA VAL A 132 3.65 -18.54 15.20
C VAL A 132 3.05 -19.64 14.34
N GLU A 133 2.42 -20.61 15.00
CA GLU A 133 1.69 -21.68 14.36
C GLU A 133 0.20 -21.32 14.32
N VAL A 134 -0.35 -21.09 13.14
CA VAL A 134 -1.75 -20.67 12.95
C VAL A 134 -2.54 -21.84 12.39
N THR A 135 -3.57 -22.25 13.11
CA THR A 135 -4.46 -23.36 12.75
C THR A 135 -5.82 -22.81 12.37
N PHE A 136 -6.33 -23.25 11.22
CA PHE A 136 -7.66 -22.93 10.72
C PHE A 136 -8.53 -24.17 10.83
N GLU A 137 -9.71 -24.06 11.43
CA GLU A 137 -10.65 -25.15 11.62
C GLU A 137 -12.04 -24.77 11.08
N GLU A 138 -12.72 -25.72 10.47
CA GLU A 138 -14.12 -25.55 10.05
C GLU A 138 -15.02 -25.41 11.28
N ALA A 139 -15.71 -24.26 11.43
CA ALA A 139 -16.47 -23.94 12.64
C ALA A 139 -17.53 -25.00 13.00
N PHE A 140 -18.08 -25.69 12.00
CA PHE A 140 -19.09 -26.74 12.18
C PHE A 140 -18.67 -28.08 11.54
N GLY A 141 -17.38 -28.40 11.53
CA GLY A 141 -16.86 -29.62 10.92
C GLY A 141 -15.61 -30.19 11.60
N ASP A 142 -14.83 -30.96 10.83
CA ASP A 142 -13.61 -31.65 11.28
C ASP A 142 -12.40 -31.38 10.38
N LYS A 143 -12.54 -30.43 9.45
CA LYS A 143 -11.48 -30.05 8.52
C LYS A 143 -10.60 -28.98 9.14
N THR A 144 -9.30 -29.18 8.98
CA THR A 144 -8.30 -28.28 9.54
C THR A 144 -7.16 -28.06 8.55
N GLY A 145 -6.52 -26.90 8.66
CA GLY A 145 -5.32 -26.53 7.93
C GLY A 145 -4.41 -25.71 8.83
N LYS A 146 -3.15 -25.59 8.44
CA LYS A 146 -2.14 -24.93 9.26
C LYS A 146 -1.15 -24.20 8.40
N ILE A 147 -0.70 -23.05 8.88
CA ILE A 147 0.50 -22.36 8.39
C ILE A 147 1.43 -22.07 9.56
N THR A 148 2.70 -21.86 9.24
CA THR A 148 3.68 -21.33 10.19
C THR A 148 4.21 -19.99 9.68
N VAL A 149 4.10 -18.96 10.51
CA VAL A 149 4.63 -17.63 10.21
C VAL A 149 5.85 -17.35 11.08
N ASP A 150 6.88 -16.73 10.51
CA ASP A 150 8.08 -16.31 11.22
C ASP A 150 8.07 -14.78 11.35
N PRO A 151 7.67 -14.22 12.51
CA PRO A 151 7.61 -12.77 12.70
C PRO A 151 8.96 -12.07 12.48
N SER A 152 10.08 -12.78 12.63
CA SER A 152 11.42 -12.18 12.47
C SER A 152 11.73 -11.77 11.04
N THR A 153 10.93 -12.24 10.07
CA THR A 153 11.08 -11.93 8.66
C THR A 153 10.03 -10.93 8.14
N LEU A 154 9.15 -10.42 9.01
CA LEU A 154 8.05 -9.55 8.61
C LEU A 154 8.45 -8.08 8.68
N SER A 155 7.90 -7.29 7.75
CA SER A 155 7.91 -5.84 7.81
C SER A 155 6.94 -5.33 8.87
N ARG A 156 7.18 -4.10 9.35
CA ARG A 156 6.26 -3.37 10.21
C ARG A 156 5.40 -2.44 9.35
N GLU A 157 4.09 -2.51 9.52
CA GLU A 157 3.12 -1.63 8.86
C GLU A 157 2.51 -0.67 9.90
N ALA A 158 2.33 0.59 9.51
CA ALA A 158 1.55 1.54 10.28
C ALA A 158 0.05 1.34 10.00
N ALA A 159 -0.79 1.63 11.00
CA ALA A 159 -2.22 1.79 10.76
C ALA A 159 -2.43 2.91 9.74
N GLY A 160 -3.30 2.70 8.74
CA GLY A 160 -3.56 3.67 7.67
C GLY A 160 -2.96 3.34 6.29
N SER A 161 -2.10 2.33 6.14
CA SER A 161 -1.55 1.94 4.83
C SER A 161 -2.56 1.10 4.03
N GLY A 162 -3.58 1.76 3.50
CA GLY A 162 -4.55 1.23 2.54
C GLY A 162 -3.93 1.14 1.14
N THR A 163 -3.80 -0.10 0.66
CA THR A 163 -3.74 -0.54 -0.76
C THR A 163 -3.05 0.37 -1.78
N GLY A 164 -1.81 0.01 -2.17
CA GLY A 164 -1.31 0.52 -3.46
C GLY A 164 0.17 0.35 -3.80
N GLN A 165 0.83 -0.81 -3.60
CA GLN A 165 2.03 -1.13 -4.41
C GLN A 165 2.43 -2.60 -4.37
N ASP A 166 1.74 -3.40 -5.19
CA ASP A 166 2.08 -4.80 -5.41
C ASP A 166 3.16 -4.89 -6.51
N THR A 167 4.44 -4.67 -6.15
CA THR A 167 5.68 -5.10 -6.88
C THR A 167 6.98 -4.68 -6.18
N GLY A 168 6.97 -4.50 -4.85
CA GLY A 168 8.15 -4.07 -4.10
C GLY A 168 9.42 -4.86 -4.44
N THR A 169 10.52 -4.14 -4.60
CA THR A 169 11.89 -4.62 -4.77
C THR A 169 12.41 -5.36 -3.52
N GLY A 170 11.74 -5.21 -2.37
CA GLY A 170 12.18 -5.70 -1.07
C GLY A 170 13.17 -4.76 -0.38
N ASP A 171 13.44 -3.61 -0.99
CA ASP A 171 14.15 -2.48 -0.40
C ASP A 171 13.12 -1.43 0.03
N ILE A 172 12.98 -1.23 1.33
CA ILE A 172 11.96 -0.35 1.91
C ILE A 172 12.04 1.09 1.40
N LEU A 173 13.25 1.58 1.08
CA LEU A 173 13.41 2.93 0.53
C LEU A 173 12.82 2.97 -0.88
N LEU A 174 13.25 2.04 -1.75
CA LEU A 174 12.78 2.02 -3.14
C LEU A 174 11.29 1.73 -3.23
N ASP A 175 10.76 0.91 -2.33
CA ASP A 175 9.36 0.48 -2.34
C ASP A 175 8.42 1.61 -1.89
N TRP A 176 8.89 2.51 -1.03
CA TRP A 176 8.09 3.63 -0.55
C TRP A 176 8.21 4.88 -1.43
N TRP A 177 9.43 5.23 -1.88
CA TRP A 177 9.64 6.45 -2.66
C TRP A 177 9.11 6.34 -4.09
N ASN A 178 9.31 5.19 -4.74
CA ASN A 178 8.93 5.03 -6.14
C ASN A 178 7.43 5.03 -6.32
N GLY A 179 6.95 5.58 -7.43
CA GLY A 179 5.54 5.53 -7.79
C GLY A 179 5.00 6.86 -8.30
N ASP A 180 3.69 6.89 -8.43
CA ASP A 180 2.92 8.07 -8.80
C ASP A 180 2.45 8.78 -7.51
N TRP A 181 2.43 10.11 -7.52
CA TRP A 181 2.19 10.97 -6.36
C TRP A 181 1.25 12.13 -6.75
N TYR A 182 0.43 12.59 -5.81
CA TYR A 182 -0.45 13.75 -5.99
C TYR A 182 -0.44 14.61 -4.74
N GLY A 183 -0.72 15.90 -4.90
CA GLY A 183 -0.88 16.84 -3.80
C GLY A 183 -0.98 18.27 -4.32
N TRP A 184 -0.32 19.20 -3.66
CA TRP A 184 -0.38 20.61 -3.99
C TRP A 184 0.94 21.33 -3.72
N TRP A 185 1.07 22.55 -4.24
CA TRP A 185 2.19 23.43 -3.92
C TRP A 185 1.75 24.88 -3.77
N ILE A 186 2.51 25.65 -2.98
CA ILE A 186 2.26 27.05 -2.68
C ILE A 186 3.52 27.89 -2.91
N MET A 187 3.32 29.13 -3.34
CA MET A 187 4.38 30.13 -3.47
C MET A 187 4.29 31.17 -2.34
N THR A 188 5.42 31.49 -1.71
CA THR A 188 5.52 32.56 -0.71
C THR A 188 6.77 33.42 -0.91
N GLY A 189 6.78 34.63 -0.36
CA GLY A 189 7.93 35.52 -0.50
C GLY A 189 8.17 35.99 -1.94
N CYS A 190 7.11 36.09 -2.73
CA CYS A 190 7.16 36.40 -4.15
C CYS A 190 7.66 37.82 -4.41
N SER A 191 8.47 37.96 -5.46
CA SER A 191 9.03 39.22 -5.92
C SER A 191 9.17 39.25 -7.45
N GLY A 192 9.33 40.45 -8.01
CA GLY A 192 9.40 40.62 -9.46
C GLY A 192 8.04 40.38 -10.12
N ASP A 193 8.03 39.64 -11.21
CA ASP A 193 6.80 39.33 -11.97
C ASP A 193 5.85 38.38 -11.20
N TYR A 194 6.30 37.81 -10.08
CA TYR A 194 5.51 36.91 -9.22
C TYR A 194 4.83 37.61 -8.04
N GLU A 195 5.01 38.93 -7.82
CA GLU A 195 4.44 39.64 -6.64
C GLU A 195 2.92 39.44 -6.48
N ASP A 196 2.18 39.31 -7.59
CA ASP A 196 0.73 39.10 -7.59
C ASP A 196 0.31 37.64 -7.32
N LEU A 197 1.27 36.72 -7.22
CA LEU A 197 1.10 35.28 -6.97
C LEU A 197 1.46 34.88 -5.53
N GLU A 198 1.65 35.84 -4.62
CA GLU A 198 1.87 35.55 -3.20
C GLU A 198 0.73 34.71 -2.61
N GLY A 199 1.08 33.55 -2.05
CA GLY A 199 0.12 32.59 -1.48
C GLY A 199 -0.75 31.89 -2.51
N ALA A 200 -0.41 31.99 -3.80
CA ALA A 200 -1.07 31.21 -4.83
C ALA A 200 -0.71 29.72 -4.68
N TRP A 201 -1.69 28.88 -5.01
CA TRP A 201 -1.75 27.47 -4.67
C TRP A 201 -2.27 26.69 -5.86
N TRP A 202 -1.63 25.58 -6.20
CA TRP A 202 -2.02 24.72 -7.32
C TRP A 202 -1.89 23.25 -6.97
N ASP A 203 -2.70 22.45 -7.65
CA ASP A 203 -2.62 20.99 -7.57
C ASP A 203 -1.44 20.48 -8.40
N ILE A 204 -0.80 19.41 -7.95
CA ILE A 204 0.41 18.88 -8.59
C ILE A 204 0.43 17.36 -8.58
N CYS A 205 0.85 16.77 -9.69
CA CYS A 205 1.14 15.36 -9.84
C CYS A 205 2.65 15.14 -9.93
N GLY A 206 3.10 13.96 -9.52
CA GLY A 206 4.50 13.60 -9.49
C GLY A 206 4.75 12.15 -9.81
N ALA A 207 5.87 11.84 -10.44
CA ALA A 207 6.35 10.48 -10.62
C ALA A 207 7.80 10.37 -10.14
N ILE A 208 8.05 9.38 -9.28
CA ILE A 208 9.37 9.08 -8.73
C ILE A 208 9.81 7.72 -9.28
N ASP A 209 10.98 7.68 -9.90
CA ASP A 209 11.60 6.48 -10.47
C ASP A 209 13.08 6.41 -10.10
N ILE A 210 13.40 5.55 -9.15
CA ILE A 210 14.68 5.36 -8.49
C ILE A 210 15.11 3.92 -8.65
N GLY A 211 16.29 3.75 -9.23
CA GLY A 211 16.88 2.44 -9.48
C GLY A 211 17.45 1.79 -8.23
N GLY A 212 17.82 0.52 -8.36
CA GLY A 212 18.42 -0.27 -7.28
C GLY A 212 19.78 0.22 -6.77
N ASP A 213 20.36 1.26 -7.38
CA ASP A 213 21.56 1.95 -6.89
C ASP A 213 21.23 3.16 -6.00
N GLY A 214 19.95 3.40 -5.71
CA GLY A 214 19.47 4.51 -4.90
C GLY A 214 19.46 5.84 -5.64
N THR A 215 19.67 5.87 -6.96
CA THR A 215 19.62 7.09 -7.78
C THR A 215 18.51 7.05 -8.80
N GLY A 216 17.94 8.21 -9.12
CA GLY A 216 16.74 8.25 -9.95
C GLY A 216 16.31 9.65 -10.34
N THR A 217 15.02 9.74 -10.68
CA THR A 217 14.38 10.99 -11.11
C THR A 217 13.07 11.24 -10.38
N VAL A 218 12.84 12.51 -10.08
CA VAL A 218 11.53 13.05 -9.69
C VAL A 218 11.03 13.94 -10.83
N THR A 219 9.82 13.67 -11.31
CA THR A 219 9.16 14.45 -12.36
C THR A 219 7.86 15.02 -11.80
N LEU A 220 7.69 16.34 -11.75
CA LEU A 220 6.46 16.97 -11.23
C LEU A 220 5.81 17.89 -12.26
N TRP A 221 4.48 17.91 -12.32
CA TRP A 221 3.70 18.77 -13.20
C TRP A 221 2.41 19.21 -12.51
N ASP A 222 2.14 20.51 -12.54
CA ASP A 222 0.89 21.09 -12.05
C ASP A 222 -0.15 21.22 -13.19
N GLU A 223 -1.21 21.99 -12.95
CA GLU A 223 -2.30 22.28 -13.88
C GLU A 223 -1.87 22.92 -15.22
N ASP A 224 -0.74 23.61 -15.28
CA ASP A 224 -0.22 24.27 -16.48
C ASP A 224 0.82 23.43 -17.25
N TYR A 225 1.31 22.32 -16.65
CA TYR A 225 2.31 21.43 -17.22
C TYR A 225 1.75 20.02 -17.51
N THR A 226 2.57 19.17 -18.15
CA THR A 226 2.22 17.75 -18.36
C THR A 226 3.39 16.88 -17.95
N LYS A 227 3.15 15.58 -17.72
CA LYS A 227 4.23 14.61 -17.43
C LYS A 227 5.35 14.63 -18.48
N SER A 228 5.01 14.90 -19.75
CA SER A 228 5.97 14.95 -20.86
C SER A 228 6.70 16.29 -21.03
N GLU A 229 6.13 17.36 -20.49
CA GLU A 229 6.70 18.71 -20.45
C GLU A 229 6.55 19.23 -19.01
N PRO A 230 7.32 18.65 -18.07
CA PRO A 230 7.06 18.84 -16.64
C PRO A 230 7.59 20.18 -16.13
N MET A 231 6.99 20.64 -15.03
CA MET A 231 7.50 21.78 -14.26
C MET A 231 8.86 21.45 -13.64
N VAL A 232 9.01 20.22 -13.14
CA VAL A 232 10.24 19.73 -12.51
C VAL A 232 10.73 18.48 -13.21
N SER A 233 12.03 18.44 -13.48
CA SER A 233 12.76 17.21 -13.76
C SER A 233 14.04 17.20 -12.93
N ALA A 234 14.00 16.55 -11.77
CA ALA A 234 15.10 16.46 -10.83
C ALA A 234 15.79 15.10 -10.91
N SER A 235 17.11 15.09 -10.86
CA SER A 235 17.90 13.89 -10.55
C SER A 235 18.08 13.82 -9.04
N VAL A 236 17.89 12.64 -8.44
CA VAL A 236 17.89 12.48 -6.98
C VAL A 236 18.69 11.26 -6.54
N SER A 237 19.06 11.25 -5.26
CA SER A 237 19.61 10.08 -4.56
C SER A 237 18.89 9.84 -3.23
N LEU A 238 18.84 8.57 -2.81
CA LEU A 238 18.31 8.16 -1.51
C LEU A 238 19.44 7.87 -0.53
N SER A 239 19.19 8.18 0.74
CA SER A 239 19.99 7.75 1.90
C SER A 239 19.09 7.06 2.93
N ASP A 240 19.66 6.12 3.68
CA ASP A 240 19.00 5.53 4.87
C ASP A 240 19.12 6.42 6.10
N ASP A 241 19.81 7.56 6.00
CA ASP A 241 19.77 8.65 6.96
C ASP A 241 18.38 9.29 6.97
N GLY A 242 17.92 9.72 8.14
CA GLY A 242 16.64 10.44 8.29
C GLY A 242 16.03 10.23 9.66
N THR A 243 14.83 10.77 9.83
CA THR A 243 14.04 10.64 11.06
C THR A 243 12.99 9.53 10.99
N SER A 244 12.69 9.04 9.78
CA SER A 244 11.77 7.92 9.52
C SER A 244 12.50 6.68 8.95
N ILE A 245 11.78 5.57 8.83
CA ILE A 245 12.26 4.34 8.17
C ILE A 245 12.36 4.48 6.65
N TYR A 246 11.82 5.57 6.08
CA TYR A 246 11.83 5.86 4.66
C TYR A 246 13.09 6.60 4.21
N GLY A 247 13.98 6.95 5.15
CA GLY A 247 15.23 7.63 4.85
C GLY A 247 15.01 9.05 4.34
N THR A 248 15.93 9.54 3.50
CA THR A 248 15.88 10.88 2.91
C THR A 248 16.15 10.84 1.42
N MET A 249 15.57 11.81 0.71
CA MET A 249 15.85 12.07 -0.70
C MET A 249 16.61 13.39 -0.83
N THR A 250 17.70 13.39 -1.59
CA THR A 250 18.52 14.57 -1.87
C THR A 250 18.51 14.87 -3.37
N SER A 251 18.34 16.14 -3.74
CA SER A 251 18.54 16.55 -5.14
C SER A 251 20.01 16.41 -5.53
N GLU A 252 20.28 15.92 -6.72
CA GLU A 252 21.62 15.82 -7.33
C GLU A 252 21.78 16.77 -8.53
N GLY A 253 20.66 17.25 -9.06
CA GLY A 253 20.60 18.25 -10.10
C GLY A 253 19.26 18.25 -10.81
N GLY A 254 19.18 18.93 -11.96
CA GLY A 254 17.99 18.94 -12.80
C GLY A 254 17.48 20.35 -13.03
N ALA A 255 16.16 20.50 -13.14
CA ALA A 255 15.53 21.79 -13.30
C ALA A 255 14.20 21.88 -12.56
N PHE A 256 13.96 23.07 -12.03
CA PHE A 256 12.65 23.57 -11.64
C PHE A 256 12.34 24.71 -12.61
N THR A 257 11.29 24.55 -13.42
CA THR A 257 10.93 25.44 -14.53
C THR A 257 12.11 25.81 -15.42
N ASP A 258 12.63 27.03 -15.29
CA ASP A 258 13.73 27.60 -16.07
C ASP A 258 15.02 27.80 -15.28
N ILE A 259 15.06 27.37 -14.02
CA ILE A 259 16.27 27.35 -13.19
C ILE A 259 16.83 25.92 -13.03
N ALA A 260 18.14 25.84 -12.80
CA ALA A 260 18.79 24.57 -12.50
C ALA A 260 18.62 24.24 -11.01
N LEU A 261 18.30 22.99 -10.71
CA LEU A 261 18.46 22.44 -9.37
C LEU A 261 19.92 22.02 -9.19
N GLU A 262 20.51 22.33 -8.04
CA GLU A 262 21.83 21.91 -7.60
C GLU A 262 21.73 20.77 -6.56
N HIS A 263 22.90 20.23 -6.21
CA HIS A 263 22.99 19.19 -5.20
C HIS A 263 22.61 19.73 -3.83
N GLY A 264 21.62 19.11 -3.18
CA GLY A 264 21.18 19.48 -1.84
C GLY A 264 20.28 20.72 -1.78
N ASP A 265 19.82 21.24 -2.92
CA ASP A 265 18.73 22.21 -2.95
C ASP A 265 17.46 21.63 -2.34
N TRP A 266 17.24 20.32 -2.52
CA TRP A 266 16.22 19.55 -1.81
C TRP A 266 16.87 18.55 -0.87
N ILE A 267 16.40 18.53 0.39
CA ILE A 267 16.67 17.48 1.36
C ILE A 267 15.33 17.12 2.01
N VAL A 268 14.73 16.05 1.51
CA VAL A 268 13.36 15.65 1.85
C VAL A 268 13.41 14.54 2.89
N ASP A 269 12.83 14.77 4.07
CA ASP A 269 12.70 13.78 5.15
C ASP A 269 11.22 13.58 5.51
N PRO A 270 10.61 12.43 5.14
CA PRO A 270 9.22 12.12 5.46
C PRO A 270 8.91 12.03 6.96
N GLY A 271 9.92 11.94 7.84
CA GLY A 271 9.69 11.94 9.29
C GLY A 271 9.53 13.33 9.90
N LEU A 272 9.61 14.39 9.10
CA LEU A 272 9.48 15.79 9.54
C LEU A 272 8.14 16.43 9.20
N VAL A 273 7.28 15.75 8.44
CA VAL A 273 5.95 16.25 8.07
C VAL A 273 4.89 15.95 9.14
N ASP A 274 3.83 16.73 9.14
CA ASP A 274 2.73 16.61 10.12
C ASP A 274 1.80 15.43 9.84
N TYR A 275 1.70 15.00 8.58
CA TYR A 275 0.83 13.92 8.13
C TYR A 275 1.64 12.68 7.69
N GLY A 276 1.11 11.49 7.95
CA GLY A 276 1.72 10.23 7.51
C GLY A 276 1.79 10.11 5.98
N ASP A 277 2.67 9.26 5.46
CA ASP A 277 2.76 8.96 4.02
C ASP A 277 2.78 10.20 3.11
N MET A 278 3.38 11.29 3.61
CA MET A 278 3.51 12.55 2.92
C MET A 278 4.99 12.91 2.79
N ILE A 279 5.33 13.57 1.69
CA ILE A 279 6.61 14.25 1.51
C ILE A 279 6.38 15.75 1.39
N HIS A 280 7.32 16.51 1.93
CA HIS A 280 7.37 17.97 1.80
C HIS A 280 8.70 18.34 1.15
N ILE A 281 8.62 18.95 -0.03
CA ILE A 281 9.75 19.49 -0.76
C ILE A 281 9.67 20.99 -0.65
N ASP A 282 10.66 21.60 0.00
CA ASP A 282 10.82 23.05 0.06
C ASP A 282 12.02 23.49 -0.79
N GLY A 283 11.98 24.74 -1.25
CA GLY A 283 13.08 25.30 -2.01
C GLY A 283 12.85 26.74 -2.44
N ASP A 284 13.87 27.33 -3.03
CA ASP A 284 13.84 28.72 -3.50
C ASP A 284 13.98 28.78 -5.02
N TYR A 285 13.15 29.62 -5.65
CA TYR A 285 13.30 30.04 -7.03
C TYR A 285 13.95 31.42 -7.07
N GLU A 286 15.03 31.58 -7.84
CA GLU A 286 15.62 32.89 -8.12
C GLU A 286 16.08 32.96 -9.59
N ASN A 287 15.44 33.82 -10.39
CA ASN A 287 15.87 34.12 -11.75
C ASN A 287 15.92 35.63 -11.99
N GLY A 288 17.09 36.22 -11.78
CA GLY A 288 17.31 37.63 -12.00
C GLY A 288 16.58 38.52 -10.99
N GLY A 289 15.46 39.13 -11.38
CA GLY A 289 14.65 39.98 -10.51
C GLY A 289 13.44 39.26 -9.89
N ASP A 290 13.19 38.03 -10.34
CA ASP A 290 12.07 37.21 -9.96
C ASP A 290 12.53 36.19 -8.92
N ALA A 291 11.83 36.12 -7.79
CA ALA A 291 12.15 35.16 -6.74
C ALA A 291 10.92 34.80 -5.90
N PHE A 292 10.88 33.57 -5.39
CA PHE A 292 9.89 33.08 -4.44
C PHE A 292 10.40 31.82 -3.73
N HIS A 293 9.86 31.54 -2.55
CA HIS A 293 9.95 30.25 -1.90
C HIS A 293 8.78 29.37 -2.33
N TYR A 294 9.00 28.07 -2.47
CA TYR A 294 7.94 27.11 -2.75
C TYR A 294 7.96 25.96 -1.75
N ASP A 295 6.76 25.52 -1.41
CA ASP A 295 6.52 24.31 -0.63
C ASP A 295 5.61 23.38 -1.45
N ILE A 296 6.02 22.12 -1.61
CA ILE A 296 5.29 21.09 -2.35
C ILE A 296 4.99 19.95 -1.39
N TYR A 297 3.72 19.59 -1.26
CA TYR A 297 3.24 18.50 -0.42
C TYR A 297 2.64 17.42 -1.30
N LEU A 298 3.10 16.18 -1.14
CA LEU A 298 2.69 15.06 -1.98
C LEU A 298 2.40 13.83 -1.13
N ARG A 299 1.42 13.04 -1.56
CA ARG A 299 1.15 11.68 -1.08
C ARG A 299 1.10 10.70 -2.25
N PRO A 300 1.30 9.39 -2.01
CA PRO A 300 1.16 8.39 -3.06
C PRO A 300 -0.22 8.48 -3.74
N TRP A 301 -0.24 8.42 -5.07
CA TRP A 301 -1.47 8.38 -5.86
C TRP A 301 -2.32 7.17 -5.44
N GLY A 302 -3.62 7.37 -5.30
CA GLY A 302 -4.54 6.34 -4.80
C GLY A 302 -4.79 6.41 -3.29
N THR A 303 -4.07 7.27 -2.58
CA THR A 303 -4.29 7.49 -1.14
C THR A 303 -5.48 8.40 -0.91
N TYR A 304 -6.36 8.03 0.02
CA TYR A 304 -7.40 8.92 0.54
C TYR A 304 -6.79 9.88 1.58
N TRP A 305 -7.15 11.16 1.55
CA TRP A 305 -6.62 12.21 2.44
C TRP A 305 -7.56 12.47 3.62
N VAL A 306 -8.05 11.41 4.26
CA VAL A 306 -9.09 11.50 5.31
C VAL A 306 -8.59 12.10 6.63
N ASP A 307 -7.28 12.05 6.87
CA ASP A 307 -6.59 12.58 8.04
C ASP A 307 -6.11 14.02 7.86
N VAL A 308 -6.18 14.57 6.65
CA VAL A 308 -5.76 15.93 6.33
C VAL A 308 -6.94 16.88 6.51
N ASP A 309 -6.71 18.01 7.17
CA ASP A 309 -7.74 19.03 7.38
C ASP A 309 -8.21 19.61 6.03
N GLU A 310 -9.49 19.97 5.92
CA GLU A 310 -10.09 20.46 4.65
C GLU A 310 -9.34 21.66 4.06
N GLU A 311 -8.69 22.47 4.89
CA GLU A 311 -7.89 23.63 4.48
C GLU A 311 -6.51 23.30 3.93
N ASP A 312 -6.02 22.07 4.17
CA ASP A 312 -4.71 21.56 3.72
C ASP A 312 -4.84 20.54 2.58
N LEU A 313 -6.06 20.35 2.04
CA LEU A 313 -6.32 19.49 0.88
C LEU A 313 -5.99 20.20 -0.45
N PRO A 314 -5.58 19.43 -1.49
CA PRO A 314 -5.53 19.95 -2.87
C PRO A 314 -6.88 20.55 -3.31
N ASN A 315 -6.86 21.61 -4.12
CA ASN A 315 -8.09 22.30 -4.54
C ASN A 315 -9.03 21.39 -5.35
N LEU A 316 -8.46 20.45 -6.10
CA LEU A 316 -9.19 19.53 -6.96
C LEU A 316 -9.45 18.17 -6.30
N TYR A 317 -9.14 18.01 -5.00
CA TYR A 317 -9.28 16.74 -4.28
C TYR A 317 -10.67 16.11 -4.47
N ASP A 318 -11.74 16.78 -4.04
CA ASP A 318 -13.10 16.22 -4.12
C ASP A 318 -13.67 16.19 -5.55
N SER A 319 -13.27 17.14 -6.38
CA SER A 319 -13.92 17.39 -7.67
C SER A 319 -13.29 16.63 -8.84
N TRP A 320 -12.03 16.22 -8.70
CA TRP A 320 -11.25 15.58 -9.76
C TRP A 320 -10.50 14.34 -9.27
N TYR A 321 -9.72 14.44 -8.18
CA TYR A 321 -8.90 13.33 -7.70
C TYR A 321 -9.74 12.18 -7.13
N LEU A 322 -10.64 12.48 -6.19
CA LEU A 322 -11.44 11.47 -5.49
C LEU A 322 -12.30 10.63 -6.46
N PRO A 323 -12.99 11.21 -7.47
CA PRO A 323 -13.66 10.42 -8.50
C PRO A 323 -12.76 9.49 -9.33
N LEU A 324 -11.49 9.86 -9.54
CA LEU A 324 -10.53 9.02 -10.26
C LEU A 324 -10.07 7.85 -9.39
N ILE A 325 -9.78 8.11 -8.12
CA ILE A 325 -9.38 7.06 -7.16
C ILE A 325 -10.53 6.09 -6.91
N ASP A 326 -11.75 6.57 -6.71
CA ASP A 326 -12.95 5.72 -6.55
C ASP A 326 -13.24 4.85 -7.78
N ALA A 327 -12.76 5.27 -8.95
CA ALA A 327 -12.85 4.52 -10.20
C ALA A 327 -11.63 3.63 -10.48
N GLU A 328 -10.64 3.60 -9.57
CA GLU A 328 -9.36 2.90 -9.72
C GLU A 328 -8.58 3.32 -10.99
N GLU A 329 -8.71 4.59 -11.39
CA GLU A 329 -8.02 5.11 -12.57
C GLU A 329 -6.53 5.41 -12.25
N PRO A 330 -5.61 5.14 -13.18
CA PRO A 330 -4.20 5.49 -13.02
C PRO A 330 -4.01 7.01 -13.06
N MET A 331 -2.89 7.48 -12.50
CA MET A 331 -2.56 8.90 -12.53
C MET A 331 -2.45 9.41 -13.98
N PRO A 332 -3.21 10.45 -14.37
CA PRO A 332 -3.17 11.00 -15.72
C PRO A 332 -1.90 11.84 -15.95
N ASP A 333 -1.53 12.00 -17.23
CA ASP A 333 -0.36 12.79 -17.63
C ASP A 333 -0.58 14.33 -17.54
N SER A 334 -1.81 14.77 -17.23
CA SER A 334 -2.19 16.18 -17.06
C SER A 334 -3.35 16.30 -16.06
N ILE A 335 -3.39 17.40 -15.31
CA ILE A 335 -4.46 17.71 -14.37
C ILE A 335 -5.56 18.50 -15.10
N GLY A 336 -6.83 18.21 -14.77
CA GLY A 336 -8.00 18.91 -15.33
C GLY A 336 -8.87 18.10 -16.30
#